data_AF-A0A9W7YJ45-F1
#
_entry.id   AF-A0A9W7YJ45-F1
#
_cell.length_a   1.000
_cell.length_b   1.000
_cell.length_c   1.000
_cell.angle_alpha   90.00
_cell.angle_beta   90.00
_cell.angle_gamma   90.00
#
_symmetry.space_group_name_H-M   'P 1'
#
loop_
_entity.id
_entity.type
_entity.pdbx_description
1 polymer ?
#
loop_
_entity_poly.entity_id
_entity_poly.type
_entity_poly.pdbx_seq_one_letter_code
_entity_poly.pdbx_strand_id
1 'polypeptide(L)'
;EILHELAHLGNLRDKVEEEILGLTDVYKTICDYNGYLSSQIETYKAYLGNVRMQSAMPKNNRKKMPVGVTVLDPQPLQSRRQQQNAQQRRQEASPASVDYRLDALERLGVVCKSNIPENRQDKVYFSFSSPCPASYVVKLYYKGREKPVVNMDLLLEDLLERKHNRIEILDLEYVHLSVVRLLELLERKFVC
;
A
#
# COMPACT_ATOMS: atom_id res chain seq x y z
N GLU A 1 56.19 8.07 40.29
CA GLU A 1 55.88 8.18 38.86
C GLU A 1 55.12 6.94 38.37
N ILE A 2 55.75 5.76 38.31
CA ILE A 2 55.15 4.50 37.85
C ILE A 2 53.83 4.12 38.58
N LEU A 3 53.75 4.28 39.90
CA LEU A 3 52.52 3.99 40.67
C LEU A 3 51.34 4.89 40.30
N HIS A 4 51.61 6.15 39.95
CA HIS A 4 50.58 7.11 39.55
C HIS A 4 50.06 6.79 38.14
N GLU A 5 50.96 6.41 37.22
CA GLU A 5 50.58 5.96 35.88
C GLU A 5 49.76 4.67 35.92
N LEU A 6 50.14 3.71 36.78
CA LEU A 6 49.39 2.47 36.95
C LEU A 6 47.96 2.72 37.47
N ALA A 7 47.82 3.63 38.44
CA ALA A 7 46.51 4.03 38.96
C ALA A 7 45.66 4.76 37.90
N HIS A 8 46.28 5.60 37.07
CA HIS A 8 45.59 6.29 35.99
C HIS A 8 45.10 5.32 34.90
N LEU A 9 45.94 4.36 34.51
CA LEU A 9 45.57 3.31 33.54
C LEU A 9 44.46 2.40 34.07
N GLY A 10 44.47 2.08 35.36
CA GLY A 10 43.38 1.34 36.01
C GLY A 10 42.04 2.09 35.91
N ASN A 11 42.03 3.38 36.25
CA ASN A 11 40.83 4.23 36.15
C ASN A 11 40.32 4.36 34.70
N LEU A 12 41.22 4.49 33.73
CA LEU A 12 40.84 4.55 32.32
C LEU A 12 40.23 3.23 31.84
N ARG A 13 40.78 2.08 32.26
CA ARG A 13 40.22 0.76 31.97
C ARG A 13 38.81 0.63 32.54
N ASP A 14 38.62 1.02 33.80
CA ASP A 14 37.32 0.88 34.47
C ASP A 14 36.24 1.76 33.80
N LYS A 15 36.60 2.97 33.33
CA LYS A 15 35.71 3.82 32.53
C LYS A 15 35.34 3.20 31.18
N VAL A 16 36.31 2.62 30.50
CA VAL A 16 36.07 1.94 29.21
C VAL A 16 35.16 0.73 29.42
N GLU A 17 35.33 -0.01 30.51
CA GLU A 17 34.42 -1.12 30.87
C GLU A 17 32.99 -0.62 31.14
N GLU A 18 32.83 0.50 31.85
CA GLU A 18 31.53 1.12 32.09
C GLU A 18 30.85 1.57 30.79
N GLU A 19 31.59 2.21 29.88
CA GLU A 19 31.09 2.62 28.57
C GLU A 19 30.70 1.41 27.70
N ILE A 20 31.49 0.33 27.72
CA ILE A 20 31.17 -0.92 27.00
C ILE A 20 29.86 -1.50 27.52
N LEU A 21 29.65 -1.52 28.84
CA LEU A 21 28.41 -2.00 29.44
C LEU A 21 27.21 -1.13 29.03
N GLY A 22 27.34 0.19 29.12
CA GLY A 22 26.29 1.12 28.70
C GLY A 22 25.93 0.96 27.22
N LEU A 23 26.94 0.83 26.36
CA LEU A 23 26.74 0.64 24.92
C LEU A 23 26.08 -0.70 24.60
N THR A 24 26.42 -1.75 25.36
CA THR A 24 25.79 -3.08 25.25
C THR A 24 24.31 -3.03 25.60
N ASP A 25 23.94 -2.28 26.64
CA ASP A 25 22.54 -2.14 27.07
C ASP A 25 21.69 -1.33 26.07
N VAL A 26 22.27 -0.25 25.53
CA VAL A 26 21.64 0.52 24.44
C VAL A 26 21.46 -0.36 23.19
N TYR A 27 22.48 -1.12 22.82
CA TYR A 27 22.41 -2.04 21.67
C TYR A 27 21.29 -3.08 21.88
N LYS A 28 21.23 -3.69 23.06
CA LYS A 28 20.17 -4.64 23.42
C LYS A 28 18.78 -4.00 23.31
N THR A 29 18.62 -2.80 23.86
CA THR A 29 17.34 -2.06 23.80
C THR A 29 16.90 -1.80 22.36
N ILE A 30 17.84 -1.44 21.47
CA ILE A 30 17.56 -1.24 20.04
C ILE A 30 17.14 -2.55 19.37
N CYS A 31 17.82 -3.66 19.68
CA CYS A 31 17.46 -4.98 19.17
C CYS A 31 16.05 -5.41 19.63
N ASP A 32 15.74 -5.25 20.91
CA ASP A 32 14.44 -5.57 21.49
C ASP A 32 13.33 -4.73 20.84
N TYR A 33 13.58 -3.43 20.65
CA TYR A 33 12.65 -2.53 19.97
C TYR A 33 12.45 -2.89 18.49
N ASN A 34 13.51 -3.21 17.75
CA ASN A 34 13.40 -3.67 16.36
C ASN A 34 12.65 -5.00 16.26
N GLY A 35 12.86 -5.91 17.20
CA GLY A 35 12.10 -7.16 17.30
C GLY A 35 10.61 -6.90 17.52
N TYR A 36 10.29 -5.99 18.45
CA TYR A 36 8.91 -5.56 18.70
C TYR A 36 8.26 -4.95 17.46
N LEU A 37 8.93 -4.03 16.76
CA LEU A 37 8.42 -3.43 15.52
C LEU A 37 8.16 -4.48 14.43
N SER A 38 9.07 -5.45 14.30
CA SER A 38 8.90 -6.55 13.34
C SER A 38 7.67 -7.40 13.67
N SER A 39 7.46 -7.72 14.96
CA SER A 39 6.27 -8.44 15.44
C SER A 39 4.99 -7.63 15.22
N GLN A 40 5.01 -6.31 15.42
CA GLN A 40 3.88 -5.42 15.14
C GLN A 40 3.51 -5.45 13.65
N ILE A 41 4.50 -5.38 12.76
CA ILE A 41 4.27 -5.45 11.31
C ILE A 41 3.67 -6.81 10.93
N GLU A 42 4.17 -7.91 11.49
CA GLU A 42 3.64 -9.24 11.21
C GLU A 42 2.21 -9.41 11.72
N THR A 43 1.92 -8.88 12.91
CA THR A 43 0.56 -8.83 13.48
C THR A 43 -0.39 -8.05 12.58
N TYR A 44 0.04 -6.88 12.09
CA TYR A 44 -0.76 -6.05 11.20
C TYR A 44 -1.02 -6.73 9.85
N LYS A 45 0.01 -7.36 9.25
CA LYS A 45 -0.12 -8.16 8.04
C LYS A 45 -1.12 -9.31 8.22
N ALA A 46 -1.04 -10.03 9.34
CA ALA A 46 -1.97 -11.11 9.66
C ALA A 46 -3.40 -10.59 9.85
N TYR A 47 -3.58 -9.47 10.54
CA TYR A 47 -4.88 -8.82 10.72
C TYR A 47 -5.50 -8.47 9.37
N LEU A 48 -4.77 -7.77 8.50
CA LEU A 48 -5.25 -7.40 7.17
C LEU A 48 -5.57 -8.64 6.31
N GLY A 49 -4.74 -9.68 6.38
CA GLY A 49 -4.99 -10.96 5.70
C GLY A 49 -6.30 -11.61 6.16
N ASN A 50 -6.52 -11.68 7.47
CA ASN A 50 -7.73 -12.24 8.06
C ASN A 50 -8.99 -11.43 7.71
N VAL A 51 -8.90 -10.10 7.74
CA VAL A 51 -9.99 -9.21 7.32
C VAL A 51 -10.31 -9.39 5.84
N ARG A 52 -9.28 -9.48 4.97
CA ARG A 52 -9.47 -9.72 3.53
C ARG A 52 -10.11 -11.07 3.25
N MET A 53 -9.74 -12.12 3.98
CA MET A 53 -10.38 -13.44 3.86
C MET A 53 -11.84 -13.43 4.32
N GLN A 54 -12.18 -12.65 5.36
CA GLN A 54 -13.56 -12.52 5.84
C GLN A 54 -14.46 -11.68 4.92
N SER A 55 -13.91 -10.66 4.25
CA SER A 55 -14.65 -9.80 3.31
C SER A 55 -14.78 -10.42 1.92
N ALA A 56 -13.82 -11.21 1.46
CA ALA A 56 -13.85 -11.89 0.15
C ALA A 56 -14.76 -13.14 0.09
N MET A 57 -15.32 -13.59 1.23
CA MET A 57 -16.14 -14.80 1.28
C MET A 57 -17.64 -14.49 1.06
N PRO A 58 -18.30 -15.13 0.08
CA PRO A 58 -19.73 -14.89 -0.19
C PRO A 58 -20.60 -15.32 1.00
N LYS A 59 -21.65 -14.53 1.27
CA LYS A 59 -22.55 -14.64 2.46
C LYS A 59 -23.13 -16.03 2.73
N ASN A 60 -23.13 -16.94 1.75
CA ASN A 60 -23.77 -18.25 1.86
C ASN A 60 -22.98 -19.30 2.66
N ASN A 61 -21.70 -19.06 2.99
CA ASN A 61 -20.85 -20.05 3.68
C ASN A 61 -20.32 -19.62 5.06
N ARG A 62 -20.82 -18.52 5.63
CA ARG A 62 -20.34 -17.95 6.90
C ARG A 62 -20.63 -18.79 8.16
N LYS A 63 -21.36 -19.91 8.06
CA LYS A 63 -21.83 -20.69 9.22
C LYS A 63 -20.96 -21.90 9.60
N LYS A 64 -19.87 -22.18 8.89
CA LYS A 64 -19.00 -23.30 9.25
C LYS A 64 -17.55 -22.93 9.01
N MET A 65 -16.87 -22.42 10.03
CA MET A 65 -15.55 -22.95 10.43
C MET A 65 -15.13 -22.38 11.79
N PRO A 66 -14.45 -23.18 12.63
CA PRO A 66 -13.95 -22.79 13.93
C PRO A 66 -12.63 -22.02 13.82
N VAL A 67 -12.41 -21.12 14.76
CA VAL A 67 -11.14 -20.41 14.98
C VAL A 67 -10.10 -21.41 15.48
N GLY A 68 -9.04 -21.64 14.71
CA GLY A 68 -7.94 -22.53 15.12
C GLY A 68 -6.77 -22.51 14.14
N VAL A 69 -5.62 -22.06 14.63
CA VAL A 69 -4.30 -22.12 13.97
C VAL A 69 -3.81 -23.56 14.06
N THR A 70 -3.50 -24.19 12.92
CA THR A 70 -2.72 -25.44 12.91
C THR A 70 -1.66 -25.45 11.83
N VAL A 71 -0.51 -25.95 12.28
CA VAL A 71 0.83 -26.00 11.72
C VAL A 71 0.91 -26.90 10.48
N LEU A 72 1.93 -26.58 9.68
CA LEU A 72 2.43 -27.21 8.47
C LEU A 72 2.62 -28.74 8.59
N ASP A 73 2.29 -29.47 7.51
CA ASP A 73 3.10 -30.61 7.05
C ASP A 73 2.92 -30.85 5.53
N PRO A 74 3.97 -31.25 4.78
CA PRO A 74 3.95 -31.30 3.31
C PRO A 74 4.00 -32.73 2.74
N GLN A 75 3.17 -33.01 1.71
CA GLN A 75 3.18 -34.25 0.91
C GLN A 75 2.50 -34.00 -0.47
N PRO A 76 2.73 -34.81 -1.53
CA PRO A 76 3.72 -34.50 -2.55
C PRO A 76 3.17 -34.26 -3.98
N LEU A 77 4.07 -33.77 -4.84
CA LEU A 77 3.93 -33.46 -6.26
C LEU A 77 3.69 -34.69 -7.17
N GLN A 78 2.54 -34.74 -7.84
CA GLN A 78 2.29 -35.39 -9.15
C GLN A 78 1.15 -34.57 -9.81
N SER A 79 1.17 -34.12 -11.06
CA SER A 79 1.53 -34.82 -12.28
C SER A 79 1.85 -33.81 -13.40
N ARG A 80 2.91 -34.12 -14.13
CA ARG A 80 3.35 -33.49 -15.36
C ARG A 80 2.73 -34.24 -16.53
N ARG A 81 1.82 -33.63 -17.31
CA ARG A 81 1.81 -33.68 -18.79
C ARG A 81 0.60 -32.98 -19.41
N GLN A 82 0.94 -32.12 -20.39
CA GLN A 82 0.20 -31.82 -21.61
C GLN A 82 -1.06 -30.96 -21.47
N GLN A 83 -0.94 -29.68 -21.85
CA GLN A 83 -1.54 -29.20 -23.09
C GLN A 83 -0.96 -27.82 -23.44
N GLN A 84 -0.06 -27.83 -24.43
CA GLN A 84 0.20 -26.68 -25.30
C GLN A 84 -0.99 -26.55 -26.26
N ASN A 85 -1.37 -25.30 -26.54
CA ASN A 85 -2.32 -24.80 -27.56
C ASN A 85 -3.61 -24.17 -27.02
N ALA A 86 -3.47 -22.93 -26.53
CA ALA A 86 -4.48 -21.89 -26.63
C ALA A 86 -3.82 -20.51 -26.46
N GLN A 87 -2.91 -20.16 -27.37
CA GLN A 87 -2.65 -18.75 -27.68
C GLN A 87 -3.87 -18.24 -28.44
N GLN A 88 -4.83 -17.65 -27.73
CA GLN A 88 -5.63 -16.50 -28.17
C GLN A 88 -6.67 -16.16 -27.11
N ARG A 89 -6.54 -14.95 -26.56
CA ARG A 89 -7.43 -14.28 -25.61
C ARG A 89 -7.45 -14.84 -24.18
N ARG A 90 -6.31 -14.76 -23.49
CA ARG A 90 -6.39 -14.33 -22.08
C ARG A 90 -6.68 -12.84 -22.07
N GLN A 91 -7.95 -12.49 -22.14
CA GLN A 91 -8.41 -11.30 -21.46
C GLN A 91 -8.23 -11.62 -19.98
N GLU A 92 -7.05 -11.32 -19.44
CA GLU A 92 -6.86 -11.19 -18.01
C GLU A 92 -7.99 -10.27 -17.55
N ALA A 93 -8.83 -10.77 -16.64
CA ALA A 93 -9.95 -10.02 -16.10
C ALA A 93 -9.40 -8.67 -15.64
N SER A 94 -9.58 -7.65 -16.47
CA SER A 94 -9.04 -6.33 -16.19
C SER A 94 -9.67 -5.92 -14.86
N PRO A 95 -8.88 -5.48 -13.86
CA PRO A 95 -9.45 -5.05 -12.59
C PRO A 95 -10.55 -4.05 -12.91
N ALA A 96 -11.70 -4.18 -12.26
CA ALA A 96 -12.88 -3.35 -12.52
C ALA A 96 -12.41 -1.90 -12.70
N SER A 97 -12.43 -1.41 -13.93
CA SER A 97 -11.99 -0.08 -14.27
C SER A 97 -13.24 0.74 -14.55
N VAL A 98 -13.37 1.87 -13.87
CA VAL A 98 -14.51 2.75 -14.03
C VAL A 98 -14.03 4.01 -14.71
N ASP A 99 -14.62 4.27 -15.86
CA ASP A 99 -14.27 5.43 -16.67
C ASP A 99 -15.22 6.59 -16.39
N TYR A 100 -14.65 7.78 -16.20
CA TYR A 100 -15.39 9.01 -16.01
C TYR A 100 -14.87 10.08 -16.96
N ARG A 101 -15.79 10.83 -17.56
CA ARG A 101 -15.44 12.05 -18.29
C ARG A 101 -15.12 13.18 -17.29
N LEU A 102 -14.29 14.13 -17.72
CA LEU A 102 -13.86 15.26 -16.89
C LEU A 102 -15.06 16.02 -16.27
N ASP A 103 -16.09 16.33 -17.07
CA ASP A 103 -17.32 17.02 -16.63
C ASP A 103 -18.04 16.28 -15.48
N ALA A 104 -18.05 14.95 -15.51
CA ALA A 104 -18.67 14.14 -14.48
C ALA A 104 -17.89 14.22 -13.17
N LEU A 105 -16.55 14.22 -13.23
CA LEU A 105 -15.71 14.33 -12.03
C LEU A 105 -15.74 15.74 -11.43
N GLU A 106 -15.87 16.78 -12.25
CA GLU A 106 -16.08 18.15 -11.80
C GLU A 106 -17.43 18.29 -11.08
N ARG A 107 -18.51 17.72 -11.64
CA ARG A 107 -19.82 17.69 -10.97
C ARG A 107 -19.80 16.92 -9.64
N LEU A 108 -18.97 15.89 -9.54
CA LEU A 108 -18.78 15.11 -8.31
C LEU A 108 -17.84 15.82 -7.31
N GLY A 109 -17.21 16.93 -7.69
CA GLY A 109 -16.24 17.64 -6.87
C GLY A 109 -14.92 16.89 -6.66
N VAL A 110 -14.68 15.83 -7.43
CA VAL A 110 -13.43 15.06 -7.38
C VAL A 110 -12.31 15.82 -8.05
N VAL A 111 -12.61 16.54 -9.14
CA VAL A 111 -11.68 17.48 -9.78
C VAL A 111 -11.97 18.89 -9.27
N CYS A 112 -11.00 19.50 -8.60
CA CYS A 112 -11.11 20.88 -8.09
C CYS A 112 -10.73 21.91 -9.15
N LYS A 113 -9.69 21.60 -9.95
CA LYS A 113 -9.15 22.50 -10.96
C LYS A 113 -8.53 21.70 -12.09
N SER A 114 -8.94 21.97 -13.33
CA SER A 114 -8.29 21.45 -14.53
C SER A 114 -7.49 22.55 -15.22
N ASN A 115 -6.20 22.33 -15.45
CA ASN A 115 -5.35 23.18 -16.27
C ASN A 115 -5.28 22.66 -17.73
N ILE A 116 -6.34 21.98 -18.18
CA ILE A 116 -6.45 21.41 -19.51
C ILE A 116 -7.10 22.44 -20.44
N PRO A 117 -6.53 22.73 -21.63
CA PRO A 117 -7.14 23.68 -22.57
C PRO A 117 -8.56 23.27 -22.95
N GLU A 118 -9.52 24.21 -22.92
CA GLU A 118 -10.95 23.97 -23.19
C GLU A 118 -11.20 23.18 -24.49
N ASN A 119 -10.48 23.51 -25.56
CA ASN A 119 -10.54 22.83 -26.87
C ASN A 119 -10.25 21.32 -26.83
N ARG A 120 -9.72 20.81 -25.70
CA ARG A 120 -9.39 19.39 -25.51
C ARG A 120 -10.17 18.72 -24.38
N GLN A 121 -10.87 19.48 -23.53
CA GLN A 121 -11.57 18.94 -22.35
C GLN A 121 -12.63 17.90 -22.74
N ASP A 122 -13.35 18.11 -23.85
CA ASP A 122 -14.36 17.17 -24.35
C ASP A 122 -13.82 15.80 -24.78
N LYS A 123 -12.51 15.72 -25.00
CA LYS A 123 -11.81 14.49 -25.39
C LYS A 123 -11.13 13.82 -24.21
N VAL A 124 -11.21 14.36 -22.99
CA VAL A 124 -10.55 13.82 -21.80
C VAL A 124 -11.47 12.85 -21.05
N TYR A 125 -10.91 11.71 -20.69
CA TYR A 125 -11.52 10.77 -19.77
C TYR A 125 -10.50 10.21 -18.80
N PHE A 126 -10.96 9.90 -17.61
CA PHE A 126 -10.20 9.26 -16.54
C PHE A 126 -10.66 7.82 -16.42
N SER A 127 -9.72 6.92 -16.24
CA SER A 127 -9.97 5.53 -15.86
C SER A 127 -9.42 5.31 -14.47
N PHE A 128 -10.28 4.89 -13.55
CA PHE A 128 -9.90 4.50 -12.20
C PHE A 128 -9.99 2.99 -12.11
N SER A 129 -8.94 2.33 -11.62
CA SER A 129 -8.99 0.90 -11.35
C SER A 129 -8.42 0.59 -9.98
N SER A 130 -8.90 -0.48 -9.35
CA SER A 130 -8.31 -1.01 -8.12
C SER A 130 -7.72 -2.39 -8.42
N PRO A 131 -6.41 -2.49 -8.73
CA PRO A 131 -5.77 -3.79 -8.97
C PRO A 131 -5.73 -4.66 -7.70
N CYS A 132 -5.61 -4.03 -6.53
CA CYS A 132 -5.63 -4.68 -5.22
C CYS A 132 -6.44 -3.82 -4.24
N PRO A 133 -7.16 -4.41 -3.27
CA PRO A 133 -7.72 -3.65 -2.16
C PRO A 133 -6.60 -2.87 -1.45
N ALA A 134 -6.80 -1.55 -1.27
CA ALA A 134 -5.81 -0.57 -0.80
C ALA A 134 -4.83 0.00 -1.85
N SER A 135 -4.95 -0.38 -3.13
CA SER A 135 -4.21 0.23 -4.24
C SER A 135 -5.16 0.64 -5.35
N TYR A 136 -4.94 1.83 -5.89
CA TYR A 136 -5.73 2.42 -6.96
C TYR A 136 -4.80 2.93 -8.04
N VAL A 137 -5.26 2.89 -9.28
CA VAL A 137 -4.55 3.46 -10.43
C VAL A 137 -5.46 4.46 -11.10
N VAL A 138 -4.96 5.67 -11.29
CA VAL A 138 -5.65 6.76 -11.98
C VAL A 138 -4.95 7.00 -13.31
N LYS A 139 -5.69 6.84 -14.41
CA LYS A 139 -5.20 7.06 -15.75
C LYS A 139 -5.98 8.16 -16.43
N LEU A 140 -5.31 9.14 -17.02
CA LEU A 140 -5.90 10.17 -17.85
C LEU A 140 -5.61 9.89 -19.31
N TYR A 141 -6.64 9.86 -20.15
CA TYR A 141 -6.54 9.63 -21.58
C TYR A 141 -7.13 10.79 -22.38
N TYR A 142 -6.62 10.97 -23.59
CA TYR A 142 -7.24 11.80 -24.62
C TYR A 142 -7.80 10.93 -25.74
N LYS A 143 -9.03 11.22 -26.17
CA LYS A 143 -9.66 10.58 -27.33
C LYS A 143 -8.77 10.77 -28.57
N GLY A 144 -8.30 9.66 -29.13
CA GLY A 144 -7.38 9.64 -30.26
C GLY A 144 -5.91 9.35 -29.92
N ARG A 145 -5.58 9.09 -28.64
CA ARG A 145 -4.28 8.54 -28.24
C ARG A 145 -4.48 7.19 -27.54
N GLU A 146 -3.66 6.21 -27.89
CA GLU A 146 -3.67 4.89 -27.25
C GLU A 146 -2.95 4.88 -25.89
N LYS A 147 -1.99 5.80 -25.69
CA LYS A 147 -1.24 5.91 -24.43
C LYS A 147 -1.88 6.94 -23.48
N PRO A 148 -2.00 6.62 -22.17
CA PRO A 148 -2.45 7.58 -21.18
C PRO A 148 -1.42 8.71 -21.05
N VAL A 149 -1.91 9.93 -20.84
CA VAL A 149 -1.05 11.10 -20.60
C VAL A 149 -0.60 11.18 -19.15
N VAL A 150 -1.46 10.76 -18.22
CA VAL A 150 -1.10 10.60 -16.81
C VAL A 150 -1.44 9.18 -16.42
N ASN A 151 -0.52 8.50 -15.75
CA ASN A 151 -0.73 7.22 -15.11
C ASN A 151 -0.12 7.32 -13.71
N MET A 152 -0.95 7.22 -12.68
CA MET A 152 -0.54 7.39 -11.30
C MET A 152 -1.05 6.24 -10.46
N ASP A 153 -0.14 5.59 -9.76
CA ASP A 153 -0.47 4.61 -8.73
C ASP A 153 -0.68 5.36 -7.40
N LEU A 154 -1.81 5.10 -6.75
CA LEU A 154 -2.20 5.68 -5.48
C LEU A 154 -2.36 4.56 -4.46
N LEU A 155 -1.73 4.73 -3.30
CA LEU A 155 -1.95 3.86 -2.15
C LEU A 155 -3.03 4.45 -1.26
N LEU A 156 -3.90 3.59 -0.72
CA LEU A 156 -4.94 4.02 0.21
C LEU A 156 -4.33 4.66 1.47
N GLU A 157 -3.19 4.14 1.93
CA GLU A 157 -2.46 4.68 3.09
C GLU A 157 -2.05 6.15 2.84
N ASP A 158 -1.46 6.45 1.69
CA ASP A 158 -1.07 7.83 1.30
C ASP A 158 -2.28 8.77 1.26
N LEU A 159 -3.41 8.32 0.72
CA LEU A 159 -4.63 9.13 0.64
C LEU A 159 -5.22 9.39 2.03
N LEU A 160 -5.19 8.39 2.92
CA LEU A 160 -5.65 8.52 4.31
C LEU A 160 -4.72 9.42 5.13
N GLU A 161 -3.41 9.31 4.93
CA GLU A 161 -2.41 10.18 5.56
C GLU A 161 -2.60 11.64 5.13
N ARG A 162 -2.76 11.89 3.82
CA ARG A 162 -3.04 13.25 3.31
C ARG A 162 -4.33 13.82 3.89
N LYS A 163 -5.38 13.02 4.00
CA LYS A 163 -6.64 13.40 4.66
C LYS A 163 -6.41 13.75 6.15
N HIS A 164 -5.58 12.99 6.87
CA HIS A 164 -5.25 13.26 8.27
C HIS A 164 -4.46 14.58 8.44
N ASN A 165 -3.47 14.80 7.58
CA ASN A 165 -2.64 16.01 7.56
C ASN A 165 -3.36 17.25 6.99
N ARG A 166 -4.68 17.16 6.74
CA ARG A 166 -5.50 18.24 6.16
C ARG A 166 -5.01 18.69 4.77
N ILE A 167 -4.31 17.82 4.05
CA ILE A 167 -3.92 18.04 2.66
C ILE A 167 -5.08 17.57 1.78
N GLU A 168 -5.91 18.51 1.36
CA GLU A 168 -7.16 18.21 0.66
C GLU A 168 -6.98 18.06 -0.86
N ILE A 169 -5.82 18.46 -1.40
CA ILE A 169 -5.59 18.54 -2.84
C ILE A 169 -4.41 17.66 -3.25
N LEU A 170 -4.64 16.82 -4.26
CA LEU A 170 -3.64 16.03 -4.97
C LEU A 170 -3.37 16.68 -6.33
N ASP A 171 -2.17 17.24 -6.50
CA ASP A 171 -1.75 17.87 -7.75
C ASP A 171 -1.14 16.84 -8.72
N LEU A 172 -1.69 16.79 -9.94
CA LEU A 172 -1.29 15.87 -11.01
C LEU A 172 -0.84 16.64 -12.27
N GLU A 173 -0.18 17.80 -12.09
CA GLU A 173 0.37 18.71 -13.12
C GLU A 173 -0.70 19.39 -13.99
N TYR A 174 -1.61 18.61 -14.56
CA TYR A 174 -2.71 19.07 -15.40
C TYR A 174 -4.03 19.19 -14.64
N VAL A 175 -4.16 18.52 -13.49
CA VAL A 175 -5.43 18.39 -12.77
C VAL A 175 -5.18 18.33 -11.28
N HIS A 176 -6.01 19.02 -10.52
CA HIS A 176 -6.00 19.00 -9.06
C HIS A 176 -7.21 18.20 -8.59
N LEU A 177 -6.97 17.11 -7.87
CA LEU A 177 -8.02 16.24 -7.34
C LEU A 177 -8.24 16.51 -5.85
N SER A 178 -9.50 16.48 -5.41
CA SER A 178 -9.81 16.48 -3.98
C SER A 178 -9.56 15.10 -3.39
N VAL A 179 -8.68 14.99 -2.40
CA VAL A 179 -8.37 13.72 -1.71
C VAL A 179 -9.63 13.16 -1.04
N VAL A 180 -10.43 14.01 -0.41
CA VAL A 180 -11.65 13.60 0.31
C VAL A 180 -12.70 13.03 -0.64
N ARG A 181 -13.01 13.76 -1.72
CA ARG A 181 -14.00 13.33 -2.71
C ARG A 181 -13.52 12.14 -3.54
N LEU A 182 -12.22 12.08 -3.82
CA LEU A 182 -11.61 10.94 -4.50
C LEU A 182 -11.76 9.68 -3.63
N LEU A 183 -11.45 9.76 -2.33
CA LEU A 183 -11.67 8.64 -1.40
C LEU A 183 -13.13 8.20 -1.37
N GLU A 184 -14.09 9.14 -1.23
CA GLU A 184 -15.53 8.82 -1.27
C GLU A 184 -15.94 8.11 -2.57
N LEU A 185 -15.42 8.55 -3.72
CA LEU A 185 -15.68 7.93 -5.02
C LEU A 185 -15.09 6.52 -5.08
N LEU A 186 -13.86 6.33 -4.64
CA LEU A 186 -13.15 5.05 -4.67
C LEU A 186 -13.79 4.04 -3.71
N GLU A 187 -14.16 4.47 -2.50
CA GLU A 187 -14.90 3.66 -1.53
C GLU A 187 -16.23 3.21 -2.14
N ARG A 188 -17.03 4.14 -2.68
CA ARG A 188 -18.34 3.82 -3.27
C ARG A 188 -18.26 2.87 -4.48
N LYS A 189 -17.15 2.86 -5.21
CA LYS A 189 -17.02 2.11 -6.47
C LYS A 189 -16.27 0.80 -6.35
N PHE A 190 -15.31 0.71 -5.44
CA PHE A 190 -14.39 -0.44 -5.34
C PHE A 190 -14.44 -1.14 -3.97
N VAL A 191 -14.97 -0.50 -2.93
CA VAL A 191 -15.08 -1.09 -1.59
C VAL A 191 -16.55 -1.43 -1.34
N CYS A 192 -16.92 -2.69 -1.61
CA CYS A 192 -18.25 -3.24 -1.34
C CYS A 192 -18.41 -3.70 0.11
#